data_AF-A0A957J044-F1
#
_entry.id   AF-A0A957J044-F1
#
_cell.length_a   1.000
_cell.length_b   1.000
_cell.length_c   1.000
_cell.angle_alpha   90.00
_cell.angle_beta   90.00
_cell.angle_gamma   90.00
#
_symmetry.space_group_name_H-M   'P 1'
#
loop_
_entity.id
_entity.type
_entity.pdbx_description
1 polymer ?
#
loop_
_entity_poly.entity_id
_entity_poly.type
_entity_poly.pdbx_seq_one_letter_code
_entity_poly.pdbx_strand_id
1 'polypeptide(L)'
;MSQESPQFAAALRDFRRARQRATLERILARLTQQPAELLDYDEVRQKLHAGKSTPRGLRQIPLDAIVGSVGRYADFTRSFLPRRESSARRWAAVRTALPDVAAFPPITVYQVGEAYFVLDGNHRVSVARQAGATHIPAYVTEIETPVPLTPDARPDELICQAKQADFLVETGLGETRPSTDFGVTAPGQYRVLLEQIAAHRQRLARDAGQPPALADAAVSWHDAVYLPVVRLIRQRGILRHFPGRTETDLYAWIARHRAELHATLGWNAPPESVASDLVTRFSPAPRQVLRRVRARLAEALTPEPLEPGPPPGRWRAAHAATDHLFRDVLVPLRAGEMGRCTLAQGLVVAQREGSRLHGLHVQPPGTEPADEPAAQFRAQCAAAGVAGDFAVLHGDVAAQLAAQTRWADLLVYAIAHPPHERPLARLSANLHTLLRQAACPVLVVPGQPAPLARALLAYDGSAKAKEALFVSAYLAAKWDIPLVVVTVAEAVHAGAAVLDDVRAYLAARGVAATFVAGQGDAAEVIAETAVAHACDFVVMGGYGFRPLLEVLLGSTVDRILRLRQWPVLVCR
;
A
#
# COMPACT_ATOMS: atom_id res chain seq x y z
N MET A 1 -12.26 -16.10 -56.25
CA MET A 1 -13.33 -16.20 -55.23
C MET A 1 -13.69 -17.67 -55.07
N SER A 2 -13.11 -18.37 -54.10
CA SER A 2 -13.36 -19.80 -53.89
C SER A 2 -14.60 -19.97 -53.00
N GLN A 3 -15.59 -20.72 -53.48
CA GLN A 3 -16.82 -21.03 -52.75
C GLN A 3 -16.49 -21.89 -51.52
N GLU A 4 -16.63 -21.35 -50.31
CA GLU A 4 -16.52 -22.13 -49.07
C GLU A 4 -17.76 -23.02 -48.91
N SER A 5 -17.58 -24.34 -48.73
CA SER A 5 -18.66 -25.32 -48.54
C SER A 5 -19.58 -24.95 -47.36
N PRO A 6 -20.91 -25.19 -47.44
CA PRO A 6 -21.88 -24.86 -46.38
C PRO A 6 -21.50 -25.44 -45.00
N GLN A 7 -20.85 -26.61 -44.98
CA GLN A 7 -20.35 -27.27 -43.77
C GLN A 7 -19.16 -26.53 -43.14
N PHE A 8 -18.26 -25.98 -43.97
CA PHE A 8 -17.14 -25.17 -43.50
C PHE A 8 -17.62 -23.83 -42.91
N ALA A 9 -18.62 -23.20 -43.53
CA ALA A 9 -19.26 -22.00 -43.00
C ALA A 9 -20.01 -22.27 -41.67
N ALA A 10 -20.60 -23.46 -41.51
CA ALA A 10 -21.19 -23.90 -40.24
C ALA A 10 -20.12 -24.10 -39.15
N ALA A 11 -19.01 -24.79 -39.48
CA ALA A 11 -17.89 -24.97 -38.56
C ALA A 11 -17.24 -23.63 -38.14
N LEU A 12 -17.20 -22.62 -39.04
CA LEU A 12 -16.73 -21.28 -38.71
C LEU A 12 -17.65 -20.55 -37.71
N ARG A 13 -18.97 -20.80 -37.76
CA ARG A 13 -19.94 -20.27 -36.79
C ARG A 13 -19.81 -20.95 -35.42
N ASP A 14 -19.56 -22.25 -35.39
CA ASP A 14 -19.30 -22.99 -34.15
C ASP A 14 -17.99 -22.53 -33.48
N PHE A 15 -16.95 -22.26 -34.26
CA PHE A 15 -15.71 -21.64 -33.79
C PHE A 15 -15.97 -20.27 -33.13
N ARG A 16 -16.80 -19.41 -33.75
CA ARG A 16 -17.16 -18.09 -33.21
C ARG A 16 -17.91 -18.21 -31.87
N ARG A 17 -18.83 -19.18 -31.75
CA ARG A 17 -19.55 -19.48 -30.49
C ARG A 17 -18.61 -19.99 -29.40
N ALA A 18 -17.67 -20.89 -29.73
CA ALA A 18 -16.65 -21.37 -28.79
C ALA A 18 -15.75 -20.25 -28.28
N ARG A 19 -15.37 -19.28 -29.14
CA ARG A 19 -14.59 -18.10 -28.77
C ARG A 19 -15.35 -17.12 -27.86
N GLN A 20 -16.66 -16.93 -28.09
CA GLN A 20 -17.49 -16.09 -27.21
C GLN A 20 -17.57 -16.68 -25.81
N ARG A 21 -17.71 -18.02 -25.67
CA ARG A 21 -17.66 -18.73 -24.39
C ARG A 21 -16.30 -18.57 -23.69
N ALA A 22 -15.19 -18.75 -24.42
CA ALA A 22 -13.84 -18.53 -23.90
C ALA A 22 -13.60 -17.11 -23.36
N THR A 23 -14.24 -16.12 -23.99
CA THR A 23 -14.15 -14.70 -23.58
C THR A 23 -14.93 -14.44 -22.29
N LEU A 24 -16.13 -15.04 -22.15
CA LEU A 24 -16.96 -14.99 -20.94
C LEU A 24 -16.33 -15.74 -19.76
N GLU A 25 -15.77 -16.92 -19.98
CA GLU A 25 -15.02 -17.70 -18.96
C GLU A 25 -13.87 -16.87 -18.38
N ARG A 26 -13.15 -16.12 -19.20
CA ARG A 26 -12.05 -15.25 -18.76
C ARG A 26 -12.53 -14.05 -17.94
N ILE A 27 -13.70 -13.50 -18.25
CA ILE A 27 -14.31 -12.39 -17.50
C ILE A 27 -14.77 -12.90 -16.13
N LEU A 28 -15.42 -14.07 -16.10
CA LEU A 28 -15.88 -14.73 -14.86
C LEU A 28 -14.71 -15.21 -13.99
N ALA A 29 -13.65 -15.75 -14.58
CA ALA A 29 -12.42 -16.18 -13.88
C ALA A 29 -11.68 -15.01 -13.21
N ARG A 30 -11.66 -13.82 -13.84
CA ARG A 30 -11.14 -12.57 -13.24
C ARG A 30 -11.99 -12.07 -12.07
N LEU A 31 -13.28 -12.40 -12.06
CA LEU A 31 -14.24 -12.05 -11.00
C LEU A 31 -14.25 -13.06 -9.83
N THR A 32 -13.80 -14.29 -10.05
CA THR A 32 -13.89 -15.42 -9.09
C THR A 32 -12.53 -15.96 -8.60
N GLN A 33 -11.41 -15.37 -9.05
CA GLN A 33 -10.04 -15.85 -8.79
C GLN A 33 -9.81 -17.35 -9.12
N GLN A 34 -10.40 -17.85 -10.20
CA GLN A 34 -10.02 -19.17 -10.74
C GLN A 34 -9.04 -19.02 -11.93
N PRO A 35 -8.01 -19.88 -12.06
CA PRO A 35 -7.06 -19.81 -13.18
C PRO A 35 -7.74 -20.22 -14.50
N ALA A 36 -7.56 -19.41 -15.56
CA ALA A 36 -8.21 -19.58 -16.86
C ALA A 36 -7.29 -20.15 -17.97
N GLU A 37 -6.04 -20.50 -17.64
CA GLU A 37 -5.00 -20.87 -18.62
C GLU A 37 -4.62 -22.36 -18.53
N LEU A 38 -4.14 -22.93 -19.63
CA LEU A 38 -3.64 -24.30 -19.70
C LEU A 38 -2.22 -24.40 -19.12
N LEU A 39 -1.89 -25.58 -18.59
CA LEU A 39 -0.56 -25.86 -18.05
C LEU A 39 0.47 -26.08 -19.15
N ASP A 40 1.67 -25.49 -18.98
CA ASP A 40 2.84 -25.81 -19.78
C ASP A 40 3.57 -27.02 -19.21
N TYR A 41 3.65 -28.09 -20.00
CA TYR A 41 4.27 -29.33 -19.60
C TYR A 41 5.79 -29.22 -19.40
N ASP A 42 6.51 -28.39 -20.16
CA ASP A 42 7.97 -28.27 -20.02
C ASP A 42 8.36 -27.61 -18.69
N GLU A 43 7.52 -26.67 -18.23
CA GLU A 43 7.65 -26.04 -16.91
C GLU A 43 7.31 -27.00 -15.76
N VAL A 44 6.32 -27.88 -15.95
CA VAL A 44 5.93 -28.93 -15.00
C VAL A 44 7.01 -30.03 -14.92
N ARG A 45 7.58 -30.45 -16.05
CA ARG A 45 8.62 -31.48 -16.14
C ARG A 45 9.93 -31.06 -15.48
N GLN A 46 10.36 -29.81 -15.70
CA GLN A 46 11.58 -29.27 -15.13
C GLN A 46 11.49 -29.06 -13.61
N LYS A 47 10.27 -28.83 -13.08
CA LYS A 47 9.99 -28.56 -11.67
C LYS A 47 9.59 -29.80 -10.85
N LEU A 48 9.13 -30.89 -11.47
CA LEU A 48 8.74 -32.13 -10.78
C LEU A 48 9.85 -33.20 -10.74
N HIS A 49 11.08 -32.89 -11.17
CA HIS A 49 12.19 -33.85 -11.29
C HIS A 49 11.77 -35.16 -12.00
N ALA A 50 11.07 -35.02 -13.13
CA ALA A 50 10.50 -36.11 -13.89
C ALA A 50 11.52 -37.24 -14.17
N GLY A 51 11.19 -38.46 -13.72
CA GLY A 51 11.99 -39.67 -13.84
C GLY A 51 11.90 -40.34 -15.22
N LYS A 52 12.10 -41.66 -15.26
CA LYS A 52 12.08 -42.47 -16.50
C LYS A 52 10.73 -42.34 -17.22
N SER A 53 10.77 -42.25 -18.54
CA SER A 53 9.58 -42.28 -19.39
C SER A 53 9.28 -43.69 -19.89
N THR A 54 8.04 -44.14 -19.72
CA THR A 54 7.60 -45.49 -20.10
C THR A 54 6.47 -45.38 -21.14
N PRO A 55 6.69 -45.85 -22.39
CA PRO A 55 5.62 -45.90 -23.38
C PRO A 55 4.51 -46.87 -22.95
N ARG A 56 3.26 -46.40 -22.89
CA ARG A 56 2.08 -47.20 -22.52
C ARG A 56 1.20 -47.59 -23.70
N GLY A 57 1.54 -47.16 -24.92
CA GLY A 57 0.85 -47.51 -26.16
C GLY A 57 -0.46 -46.73 -26.37
N LEU A 58 -1.30 -47.24 -27.27
CA LEU A 58 -2.60 -46.65 -27.62
C LEU A 58 -3.65 -46.96 -26.54
N ARG A 59 -4.30 -45.92 -25.99
CA ARG A 59 -5.35 -46.04 -24.98
C ARG A 59 -6.49 -45.06 -25.24
N GLN A 60 -7.69 -45.39 -24.76
CA GLN A 60 -8.77 -44.42 -24.61
C GLN A 60 -8.58 -43.67 -23.30
N ILE A 61 -8.41 -42.35 -23.35
CA ILE A 61 -8.21 -41.53 -22.16
C ILE A 61 -9.43 -40.62 -21.92
N PRO A 62 -9.80 -40.37 -20.65
CA PRO A 62 -10.89 -39.45 -20.33
C PRO A 62 -10.51 -38.02 -20.70
N LEU A 63 -11.40 -37.32 -21.39
CA LEU A 63 -11.17 -35.95 -21.84
C LEU A 63 -11.00 -34.97 -20.68
N ASP A 64 -11.64 -35.22 -19.54
CA ASP A 64 -11.56 -34.35 -18.34
C ASP A 64 -10.23 -34.48 -17.60
N ALA A 65 -9.53 -35.61 -17.75
CA ALA A 65 -8.19 -35.78 -17.21
C ALA A 65 -7.09 -35.11 -18.07
N ILE A 66 -7.44 -34.52 -19.22
CA ILE A 66 -6.51 -33.73 -20.03
C ILE A 66 -6.46 -32.29 -19.48
N VAL A 67 -5.34 -31.95 -18.85
CA VAL A 67 -5.19 -30.73 -18.04
C VAL A 67 -4.25 -29.67 -18.65
N GLY A 68 -3.45 -30.04 -19.65
CA GLY A 68 -2.42 -29.15 -20.22
C GLY A 68 -1.93 -29.54 -21.61
N SER A 69 -0.97 -28.77 -22.14
CA SER A 69 -0.33 -29.05 -23.43
C SER A 69 1.17 -28.72 -23.41
N VAL A 70 1.94 -29.46 -24.21
CA VAL A 70 3.36 -29.18 -24.47
C VAL A 70 3.48 -28.11 -25.56
N GLY A 71 4.04 -26.94 -25.24
CA GLY A 71 4.41 -25.91 -26.23
C GLY A 71 3.28 -25.09 -26.88
N ARG A 72 2.00 -25.33 -26.55
CA ARG A 72 0.84 -24.57 -27.10
C ARG A 72 -0.18 -24.07 -26.06
N TYR A 73 0.21 -23.98 -24.79
CA TYR A 73 -0.64 -23.57 -23.67
C TYR A 73 -1.27 -22.17 -23.82
N ALA A 74 -0.62 -21.25 -24.53
CA ALA A 74 -1.12 -19.88 -24.76
C ALA A 74 -2.22 -19.79 -25.84
N ASP A 75 -2.43 -20.85 -26.63
CA ASP A 75 -3.36 -20.84 -27.78
C ASP A 75 -4.79 -21.24 -27.40
N PHE A 76 -5.01 -21.80 -26.20
CA PHE A 76 -6.31 -22.31 -25.74
C PHE A 76 -6.61 -21.97 -24.27
N THR A 77 -7.89 -21.98 -23.86
CA THR A 77 -8.30 -21.88 -22.44
C THR A 77 -8.19 -23.25 -21.74
N ARG A 78 -8.32 -23.31 -20.41
CA ARG A 78 -8.33 -24.57 -19.62
C ARG A 78 -9.34 -25.61 -20.16
N SER A 79 -10.45 -25.15 -20.74
CA SER A 79 -11.46 -25.99 -21.39
C SER A 79 -11.09 -26.40 -22.84
N PHE A 80 -9.84 -26.19 -23.26
CA PHE A 80 -9.33 -26.33 -24.63
C PHE A 80 -10.07 -25.47 -25.66
N LEU A 81 -10.60 -24.30 -25.30
CA LEU A 81 -11.26 -23.40 -26.25
C LEU A 81 -10.24 -22.51 -26.97
N PRO A 82 -10.33 -22.34 -28.30
CA PRO A 82 -9.32 -21.60 -29.08
C PRO A 82 -9.31 -20.09 -28.76
N ARG A 83 -8.12 -19.53 -28.51
CA ARG A 83 -7.89 -18.11 -28.16
C ARG A 83 -7.51 -17.22 -29.35
N ARG A 84 -6.83 -17.77 -30.36
CA ARG A 84 -6.29 -17.02 -31.51
C ARG A 84 -7.12 -17.20 -32.79
N GLU A 85 -7.37 -16.10 -33.50
CA GLU A 85 -8.14 -16.07 -34.75
C GLU A 85 -7.45 -16.82 -35.90
N SER A 86 -6.11 -16.88 -35.87
CA SER A 86 -5.29 -17.65 -36.81
C SER A 86 -5.52 -19.17 -36.78
N SER A 87 -6.22 -19.68 -35.76
CA SER A 87 -6.60 -21.10 -35.64
C SER A 87 -7.95 -21.44 -36.28
N ALA A 88 -8.74 -20.45 -36.73
CA ALA A 88 -10.10 -20.64 -37.21
C ALA A 88 -10.22 -21.63 -38.38
N ARG A 89 -9.34 -21.52 -39.38
CA ARG A 89 -9.36 -22.39 -40.57
C ARG A 89 -8.95 -23.84 -40.24
N ARG A 90 -7.95 -24.04 -39.38
CA ARG A 90 -7.51 -25.38 -38.93
C ARG A 90 -8.56 -26.06 -38.05
N TRP A 91 -9.19 -25.31 -37.14
CA TRP A 91 -10.28 -25.83 -36.30
C TRP A 91 -11.51 -26.21 -37.15
N ALA A 92 -11.90 -25.34 -38.09
CA ALA A 92 -13.00 -25.62 -39.01
C ALA A 92 -12.69 -26.80 -39.96
N ALA A 93 -11.44 -26.93 -40.42
CA ALA A 93 -11.02 -28.09 -41.23
C ALA A 93 -11.12 -29.41 -40.44
N VAL A 94 -10.68 -29.45 -39.18
CA VAL A 94 -10.80 -30.65 -38.31
C VAL A 94 -12.27 -31.00 -38.05
N ARG A 95 -13.12 -30.00 -37.76
CA ARG A 95 -14.55 -30.21 -37.54
C ARG A 95 -15.29 -30.67 -38.80
N THR A 96 -14.85 -30.23 -39.98
CA THR A 96 -15.50 -30.57 -41.26
C THR A 96 -15.03 -31.93 -41.78
N ALA A 97 -13.77 -32.31 -41.54
CA ALA A 97 -13.20 -33.56 -42.03
C ALA A 97 -13.70 -34.80 -41.27
N LEU A 98 -14.09 -34.65 -39.98
CA LEU A 98 -14.45 -35.77 -39.12
C LEU A 98 -15.66 -35.38 -38.24
N PRO A 99 -16.90 -35.68 -38.67
CA PRO A 99 -18.10 -35.36 -37.90
C PRO A 99 -18.29 -36.27 -36.67
N ASP A 100 -17.72 -37.49 -36.70
CA ASP A 100 -17.75 -38.44 -35.58
C ASP A 100 -16.41 -38.43 -34.82
N VAL A 101 -16.49 -38.21 -33.50
CA VAL A 101 -15.32 -38.14 -32.60
C VAL A 101 -14.66 -39.51 -32.44
N ALA A 102 -15.42 -40.61 -32.62
CA ALA A 102 -14.89 -41.97 -32.52
C ALA A 102 -13.90 -42.32 -33.65
N ALA A 103 -13.95 -41.60 -34.77
CA ALA A 103 -13.06 -41.78 -35.92
C ALA A 103 -11.83 -40.87 -35.91
N PHE A 104 -11.59 -40.12 -34.81
CA PHE A 104 -10.44 -39.22 -34.74
C PHE A 104 -9.12 -40.01 -34.72
N PRO A 105 -8.11 -39.59 -35.50
CA PRO A 105 -6.76 -40.13 -35.34
C PRO A 105 -6.30 -39.96 -33.89
N PRO A 106 -5.58 -40.93 -33.30
CA PRO A 106 -5.13 -40.82 -31.91
C PRO A 106 -4.27 -39.57 -31.67
N ILE A 107 -4.49 -38.92 -30.54
CA ILE A 107 -3.63 -37.81 -30.07
C ILE A 107 -2.36 -38.36 -29.41
N THR A 108 -1.37 -37.53 -29.12
CA THR A 108 -0.18 -37.95 -28.37
C THR A 108 -0.12 -37.18 -27.06
N VAL A 109 0.04 -37.88 -25.94
CA VAL A 109 0.04 -37.29 -24.59
C VAL A 109 1.14 -37.82 -23.70
N TYR A 110 1.56 -36.99 -22.75
CA TYR A 110 2.28 -37.42 -21.56
C TYR A 110 1.31 -37.65 -20.40
N GLN A 111 1.52 -38.73 -19.63
CA GLN A 111 0.78 -39.00 -18.40
C GLN A 111 1.69 -38.76 -17.19
N VAL A 112 1.19 -38.00 -16.22
CA VAL A 112 1.84 -37.75 -14.93
C VAL A 112 0.81 -38.02 -13.84
N GLY A 113 0.99 -39.10 -13.07
CA GLY A 113 -0.05 -39.60 -12.17
C GLY A 113 -1.33 -39.96 -12.94
N GLU A 114 -2.44 -39.30 -12.61
CA GLU A 114 -3.75 -39.48 -13.25
C GLU A 114 -4.06 -38.40 -14.32
N ALA A 115 -3.14 -37.45 -14.52
CA ALA A 115 -3.33 -36.30 -15.41
C ALA A 115 -2.60 -36.46 -16.75
N TYR A 116 -3.18 -35.90 -17.82
CA TYR A 116 -2.65 -35.97 -19.19
C TYR A 116 -2.32 -34.59 -19.79
N PHE A 117 -1.20 -34.52 -20.50
CA PHE A 117 -0.69 -33.34 -21.20
C PHE A 117 -0.56 -33.60 -22.70
N VAL A 118 -1.21 -32.79 -23.53
CA VAL A 118 -1.24 -32.98 -24.98
C VAL A 118 0.06 -32.53 -25.64
N LEU A 119 0.81 -33.48 -26.19
CA LEU A 119 1.99 -33.25 -27.03
C LEU A 119 1.58 -32.92 -28.46
N ASP A 120 0.64 -33.67 -29.03
CA ASP A 120 0.05 -33.38 -30.34
C ASP A 120 -1.44 -33.70 -30.39
N GLY A 121 -2.22 -32.88 -31.11
CA GLY A 121 -3.67 -33.06 -31.25
C GLY A 121 -4.56 -32.08 -30.47
N ASN A 122 -4.04 -30.94 -30.02
CA ASN A 122 -4.78 -29.91 -29.27
C ASN A 122 -6.13 -29.49 -29.88
N HIS A 123 -6.20 -29.30 -31.19
CA HIS A 123 -7.46 -28.94 -31.87
C HIS A 123 -8.47 -30.10 -31.88
N ARG A 124 -8.00 -31.36 -31.90
CA ARG A 124 -8.86 -32.55 -31.83
C ARG A 124 -9.48 -32.68 -30.44
N VAL A 125 -8.71 -32.43 -29.38
CA VAL A 125 -9.22 -32.35 -27.99
C VAL A 125 -10.30 -31.26 -27.86
N SER A 126 -10.02 -30.07 -28.41
CA SER A 126 -10.99 -28.95 -28.45
C SER A 126 -12.30 -29.33 -29.14
N VAL A 127 -12.23 -29.94 -30.33
CA VAL A 127 -13.41 -30.38 -31.09
C VAL A 127 -14.15 -31.51 -30.39
N ALA A 128 -13.43 -32.49 -29.82
CA ALA A 128 -14.01 -33.61 -29.10
C ALA A 128 -14.81 -33.15 -27.87
N ARG A 129 -14.27 -32.20 -27.09
CA ARG A 129 -15.00 -31.59 -25.96
C ARG A 129 -16.23 -30.80 -26.41
N GLN A 130 -16.13 -30.04 -27.51
CA GLN A 130 -17.29 -29.31 -28.06
C GLN A 130 -18.38 -30.23 -28.62
N ALA A 131 -17.99 -31.42 -29.08
CA ALA A 131 -18.91 -32.45 -29.52
C ALA A 131 -19.53 -33.26 -28.36
N GLY A 132 -19.12 -33.01 -27.11
CA GLY A 132 -19.64 -33.69 -25.92
C GLY A 132 -19.10 -35.10 -25.72
N ALA A 133 -17.99 -35.46 -26.37
CA ALA A 133 -17.34 -36.75 -26.11
C ALA A 133 -16.77 -36.79 -24.70
N THR A 134 -16.72 -38.00 -24.11
CA THR A 134 -16.13 -38.23 -22.78
C THR A 134 -14.70 -38.79 -22.85
N HIS A 135 -14.34 -39.45 -23.95
CA HIS A 135 -13.04 -40.09 -24.16
C HIS A 135 -12.47 -39.80 -25.55
N ILE A 136 -11.15 -39.89 -25.69
CA ILE A 136 -10.44 -39.74 -26.95
C ILE A 136 -9.29 -40.76 -27.04
N PRO A 137 -9.03 -41.37 -28.21
CA PRO A 137 -7.88 -42.25 -28.39
C PRO A 137 -6.57 -41.46 -28.33
N ALA A 138 -5.58 -41.97 -27.59
CA ALA A 138 -4.29 -41.33 -27.39
C ALA A 138 -3.12 -42.33 -27.29
N TYR A 139 -1.97 -41.99 -27.86
CA TYR A 139 -0.68 -42.60 -27.53
C TYR A 139 -0.16 -41.98 -26.23
N VAL A 140 0.01 -42.82 -25.21
CA VAL A 140 0.36 -42.38 -23.85
C VAL A 140 1.81 -42.73 -23.54
N THR A 141 2.58 -41.74 -23.11
CA THR A 141 3.90 -41.93 -22.50
C THR A 141 3.81 -41.51 -21.04
N GLU A 142 3.96 -42.47 -20.12
CA GLU A 142 3.92 -42.23 -18.68
C GLU A 142 5.26 -41.73 -18.17
N ILE A 143 5.21 -40.80 -17.21
CA ILE A 143 6.36 -40.18 -16.58
C ILE A 143 6.23 -40.38 -15.09
N GLU A 144 7.23 -41.02 -14.50
CA GLU A 144 7.29 -41.23 -13.06
C GLU A 144 7.66 -39.92 -12.36
N THR A 145 6.82 -39.48 -11.41
CA THR A 145 7.09 -38.32 -10.55
C THR A 145 6.94 -38.70 -9.08
N PRO A 146 7.78 -38.17 -8.18
CA PRO A 146 7.72 -38.46 -6.74
C PRO A 146 6.44 -37.94 -6.05
N VAL A 147 5.73 -37.01 -6.70
CA VAL A 147 4.42 -36.51 -6.25
C VAL A 147 3.35 -36.91 -7.29
N PRO A 148 2.31 -37.68 -6.92
CA PRO A 148 1.23 -38.04 -7.83
C PRO A 148 0.29 -36.83 -8.07
N LEU A 149 -0.04 -36.56 -9.33
CA LEU A 149 -1.05 -35.57 -9.71
C LEU A 149 -2.43 -36.25 -9.82
N THR A 150 -3.43 -35.76 -9.09
CA THR A 150 -4.85 -36.11 -9.30
C THR A 150 -5.52 -35.11 -10.25
N PRO A 151 -6.57 -35.48 -11.01
CA PRO A 151 -7.20 -34.60 -12.00
C PRO A 151 -7.86 -33.35 -11.40
N ASP A 152 -8.28 -33.44 -10.13
CA ASP A 152 -8.88 -32.34 -9.37
C ASP A 152 -7.87 -31.42 -8.67
N ALA A 153 -6.61 -31.85 -8.55
CA ALA A 153 -5.60 -31.05 -7.88
C ALA A 153 -5.31 -29.79 -8.71
N ARG A 154 -5.37 -28.62 -8.06
CA ARG A 154 -4.98 -27.37 -8.72
C ARG A 154 -3.46 -27.39 -8.88
N PRO A 155 -2.92 -27.38 -10.10
CA PRO A 155 -1.48 -27.46 -10.35
C PRO A 155 -0.70 -26.33 -9.66
N ASP A 156 -1.32 -25.15 -9.53
CA ASP A 156 -0.74 -24.02 -8.79
C ASP A 156 -0.57 -24.31 -7.30
N GLU A 157 -1.48 -25.07 -6.67
CA GLU A 157 -1.39 -25.47 -5.26
C GLU A 157 -0.25 -26.48 -5.06
N LEU A 158 -0.08 -27.43 -5.99
CA LEU A 158 1.01 -28.39 -5.96
C LEU A 158 2.37 -27.74 -6.23
N ILE A 159 2.44 -26.76 -7.14
CA ILE A 159 3.65 -25.95 -7.36
C ILE A 159 3.95 -25.10 -6.12
N CYS A 160 2.95 -24.54 -5.45
CA CYS A 160 3.15 -23.79 -4.21
C CYS A 160 3.66 -24.71 -3.09
N GLN A 161 3.10 -25.92 -2.94
CA GLN A 161 3.56 -26.91 -1.96
C GLN A 161 4.98 -27.41 -2.23
N ALA A 162 5.33 -27.72 -3.48
CA ALA A 162 6.68 -28.11 -3.85
C ALA A 162 7.69 -26.99 -3.54
N LYS A 163 7.37 -25.75 -3.93
CA LYS A 163 8.23 -24.59 -3.63
C LYS A 163 8.30 -24.25 -2.15
N GLN A 164 7.24 -24.53 -1.39
CA GLN A 164 7.26 -24.38 0.06
C GLN A 164 8.25 -25.37 0.67
N ALA A 165 8.24 -26.62 0.22
CA ALA A 165 9.20 -27.63 0.68
C ALA A 165 10.64 -27.22 0.35
N ASP A 166 10.90 -26.80 -0.90
CA ASP A 166 12.23 -26.30 -1.31
C ASP A 166 12.68 -25.12 -0.45
N PHE A 167 11.79 -24.15 -0.23
CA PHE A 167 12.07 -22.97 0.62
C PHE A 167 12.40 -23.36 2.06
N LEU A 168 11.64 -24.29 2.65
CA LEU A 168 11.87 -24.72 4.04
C LEU A 168 13.18 -25.49 4.19
N VAL A 169 13.55 -26.31 3.20
CA VAL A 169 14.82 -27.04 3.16
C VAL A 169 15.99 -26.07 2.97
N GLU A 170 15.90 -25.15 2.02
CA GLU A 170 16.96 -24.18 1.71
C GLU A 170 17.23 -23.23 2.91
N THR A 171 16.18 -22.81 3.61
CA THR A 171 16.28 -21.83 4.71
C THR A 171 16.41 -22.46 6.10
N GLY A 172 16.13 -23.75 6.27
CA GLY A 172 16.07 -24.41 7.57
C GLY A 172 14.92 -23.93 8.47
N LEU A 173 13.97 -23.13 7.95
CA LEU A 173 12.85 -22.60 8.73
C LEU A 173 11.83 -23.66 9.14
N GLY A 174 11.77 -24.79 8.41
CA GLY A 174 10.87 -25.90 8.74
C GLY A 174 11.19 -26.54 10.10
N GLU A 175 12.47 -26.63 10.45
CA GLU A 175 12.92 -27.20 11.72
C GLU A 175 12.98 -26.15 12.83
N THR A 176 13.45 -24.94 12.50
CA THR A 176 13.69 -23.89 13.49
C THR A 176 12.42 -23.12 13.87
N ARG A 177 11.42 -23.02 12.98
CA ARG A 177 10.16 -22.28 13.20
C ARG A 177 8.94 -23.10 12.75
N PRO A 178 8.69 -24.29 13.33
CA PRO A 178 7.63 -25.21 12.89
C PRO A 178 6.20 -24.68 13.11
N SER A 179 6.03 -23.70 14.00
CA SER A 179 4.74 -23.08 14.30
C SER A 179 4.27 -22.05 13.26
N THR A 180 5.14 -21.66 12.33
CA THR A 180 4.83 -20.62 11.35
C THR A 180 4.41 -21.25 10.02
N ASP A 181 3.21 -20.92 9.55
CA ASP A 181 2.75 -21.32 8.23
C ASP A 181 3.27 -20.37 7.14
N PHE A 182 4.20 -20.87 6.33
CA PHE A 182 4.76 -20.16 5.18
C PHE A 182 4.01 -20.46 3.86
N GLY A 183 2.80 -21.00 3.92
CA GLY A 183 1.98 -21.27 2.75
C GLY A 183 1.70 -20.01 1.94
N VAL A 184 1.67 -20.14 0.62
CA VAL A 184 1.37 -19.05 -0.33
C VAL A 184 0.43 -19.54 -1.41
N THR A 185 -0.30 -18.62 -2.04
CA THR A 185 -1.24 -18.91 -3.13
C THR A 185 -0.70 -18.58 -4.52
N ALA A 186 0.54 -18.10 -4.60
CA ALA A 186 1.22 -17.86 -5.86
C ALA A 186 2.70 -18.30 -5.81
N PRO A 187 3.18 -19.08 -6.78
CA PRO A 187 4.51 -19.69 -6.73
C PRO A 187 5.66 -18.70 -6.87
N GLY A 188 5.40 -17.45 -7.24
CA GLY A 188 6.40 -16.38 -7.28
C GLY A 188 6.74 -15.77 -5.91
N GLN A 189 5.93 -16.03 -4.88
CA GLN A 189 6.05 -15.41 -3.55
C GLN A 189 7.32 -15.87 -2.82
N TYR A 190 7.72 -17.14 -2.94
CA TYR A 190 8.94 -17.66 -2.30
C TYR A 190 10.22 -16.98 -2.79
N ARG A 191 10.26 -16.55 -4.06
CA ARG A 191 11.39 -15.75 -4.57
C ARG A 191 11.51 -14.42 -3.82
N VAL A 192 10.38 -13.76 -3.55
CA VAL A 192 10.36 -12.51 -2.77
C VAL A 192 10.85 -12.75 -1.34
N LEU A 193 10.46 -13.86 -0.71
CA LEU A 193 10.93 -14.21 0.64
C LEU A 193 12.45 -14.44 0.65
N LEU A 194 12.98 -15.20 -0.31
CA LEU A 194 14.42 -15.45 -0.45
C LEU A 194 15.21 -14.16 -0.72
N GLU A 195 14.70 -13.27 -1.59
CA GLU A 195 15.28 -11.94 -1.83
C GLU A 195 15.33 -11.10 -0.54
N GLN A 196 14.28 -11.15 0.29
CA GLN A 196 14.25 -10.45 1.57
C GLN A 196 15.23 -11.04 2.61
N ILE A 197 15.34 -12.37 2.68
CA ILE A 197 16.33 -13.05 3.54
C ILE A 197 17.74 -12.69 3.08
N ALA A 198 18.02 -12.72 1.79
CA ALA A 198 19.31 -12.34 1.22
C ALA A 198 19.66 -10.87 1.53
N ALA A 199 18.71 -9.95 1.37
CA ALA A 199 18.91 -8.55 1.72
C ALA A 199 19.13 -8.35 3.23
N HIS A 200 18.44 -9.11 4.09
CA HIS A 200 18.66 -9.09 5.53
C HIS A 200 20.04 -9.65 5.91
N ARG A 201 20.46 -10.75 5.30
CA ARG A 201 21.79 -11.35 5.45
C ARG A 201 22.90 -10.35 5.10
N GLN A 202 22.75 -9.60 4.01
CA GLN A 202 23.72 -8.56 3.63
C GLN A 202 23.77 -7.41 4.65
N ARG A 203 22.64 -7.03 5.26
CA ARG A 203 22.63 -6.03 6.34
C ARG A 203 23.38 -6.52 7.56
N LEU A 204 23.08 -7.73 8.04
CA LEU A 204 23.79 -8.34 9.17
C LEU A 204 25.30 -8.42 8.92
N ALA A 205 25.70 -8.71 7.68
CA ALA A 205 27.11 -8.75 7.29
C ALA A 205 27.83 -7.39 7.42
N ARG A 206 27.12 -6.27 7.17
CA ARG A 206 27.70 -4.92 7.30
C ARG A 206 27.98 -4.57 8.77
N ASP A 207 27.16 -5.08 9.67
CA ASP A 207 27.28 -4.79 11.10
C ASP A 207 28.29 -5.72 11.80
N ALA A 208 28.45 -6.96 11.32
CA ALA A 208 29.29 -8.00 11.95
C ALA A 208 30.58 -8.38 11.17
N GLY A 209 30.82 -7.80 9.99
CA GLY A 209 32.04 -7.99 9.19
C GLY A 209 32.07 -9.25 8.30
N GLN A 210 31.24 -10.27 8.56
CA GLN A 210 31.04 -11.44 7.69
C GLN A 210 29.56 -11.83 7.57
N PRO A 211 29.10 -12.32 6.40
CA PRO A 211 27.72 -12.73 6.22
C PRO A 211 27.43 -14.04 6.95
N PRO A 212 26.41 -14.08 7.84
CA PRO A 212 26.04 -15.31 8.56
C PRO A 212 25.58 -16.40 7.59
N ALA A 213 25.44 -17.65 8.06
CA ALA A 213 24.88 -18.72 7.23
C ALA A 213 23.44 -18.39 6.81
N LEU A 214 22.97 -18.98 5.70
CA LEU A 214 21.62 -18.70 5.19
C LEU A 214 20.54 -19.05 6.22
N ALA A 215 20.70 -20.17 6.92
CA ALA A 215 19.77 -20.61 7.96
C ALA A 215 19.70 -19.61 9.14
N ASP A 216 20.84 -19.15 9.63
CA ASP A 216 20.90 -18.16 10.73
C ASP A 216 20.27 -16.82 10.30
N ALA A 217 20.55 -16.38 9.08
CA ALA A 217 19.96 -15.18 8.52
C ALA A 217 18.45 -15.33 8.33
N ALA A 218 17.96 -16.50 7.92
CA ALA A 218 16.54 -16.78 7.78
C ALA A 218 15.81 -16.76 9.12
N VAL A 219 16.41 -17.32 10.17
CA VAL A 219 15.88 -17.26 11.55
C VAL A 219 15.79 -15.81 12.03
N SER A 220 16.88 -15.05 11.90
CA SER A 220 16.90 -13.62 12.27
C SER A 220 15.86 -12.82 11.47
N TRP A 221 15.77 -13.05 10.16
CA TRP A 221 14.78 -12.40 9.30
C TRP A 221 13.35 -12.73 9.72
N HIS A 222 13.07 -14.00 10.05
CA HIS A 222 11.75 -14.43 10.48
C HIS A 222 11.31 -13.65 11.74
N ASP A 223 12.17 -13.59 12.75
CA ASP A 223 11.83 -13.00 14.05
C ASP A 223 11.81 -11.46 14.00
N ALA A 224 12.77 -10.85 13.32
CA ALA A 224 12.95 -9.39 13.31
C ALA A 224 12.17 -8.66 12.21
N VAL A 225 11.79 -9.35 11.13
CA VAL A 225 11.17 -8.72 9.94
C VAL A 225 9.82 -9.32 9.60
N TYR A 226 9.74 -10.64 9.40
CA TYR A 226 8.51 -11.30 8.95
C TYR A 226 7.42 -11.30 10.02
N LEU A 227 7.75 -11.78 11.23
CA LEU A 227 6.79 -11.98 12.31
C LEU A 227 6.14 -10.67 12.81
N PRO A 228 6.85 -9.53 12.95
CA PRO A 228 6.21 -8.25 13.31
C PRO A 228 5.14 -7.82 12.30
N VAL A 229 5.41 -7.98 11.01
CA VAL A 229 4.47 -7.62 9.94
C VAL A 229 3.26 -8.56 9.92
N VAL A 230 3.47 -9.86 10.09
CA VAL A 230 2.38 -10.84 10.18
C VAL A 230 1.51 -10.60 11.42
N ARG A 231 2.11 -10.29 12.58
CA ARG A 231 1.37 -9.91 13.80
C ARG A 231 0.49 -8.68 13.56
N LEU A 232 1.00 -7.69 12.83
CA LEU A 232 0.22 -6.52 12.46
C LEU A 232 -0.95 -6.86 11.52
N ILE A 233 -0.73 -7.73 10.52
CA ILE A 233 -1.79 -8.22 9.62
C ILE A 233 -2.91 -8.90 10.43
N ARG A 234 -2.54 -9.73 11.41
CA ARG A 234 -3.45 -10.41 12.35
C ARG A 234 -4.21 -9.42 13.23
N GLN A 235 -3.50 -8.56 13.95
CA GLN A 235 -4.08 -7.59 14.90
C GLN A 235 -5.09 -6.65 14.23
N ARG A 236 -4.82 -6.23 12.99
CA ARG A 236 -5.71 -5.34 12.23
C ARG A 236 -6.78 -6.09 11.42
N GLY A 237 -6.76 -7.42 11.45
CA GLY A 237 -7.67 -8.27 10.69
C GLY A 237 -7.63 -7.96 9.20
N ILE A 238 -6.45 -7.71 8.62
CA ILE A 238 -6.33 -7.28 7.22
C ILE A 238 -6.76 -8.41 6.28
N LEU A 239 -6.43 -9.65 6.63
CA LEU A 239 -6.71 -10.86 5.86
C LEU A 239 -8.20 -11.02 5.47
N ARG A 240 -9.13 -10.50 6.28
CA ARG A 240 -10.58 -10.57 6.02
C ARG A 240 -11.01 -9.85 4.73
N HIS A 241 -10.18 -8.93 4.22
CA HIS A 241 -10.45 -8.20 2.98
C HIS A 241 -9.88 -8.90 1.74
N PHE A 242 -9.14 -10.00 1.90
CA PHE A 242 -8.45 -10.73 0.84
C PHE A 242 -8.78 -12.23 0.90
N PRO A 243 -10.02 -12.63 0.52
CA PRO A 243 -10.45 -14.02 0.58
C PRO A 243 -9.57 -14.91 -0.30
N GLY A 244 -9.19 -16.08 0.22
CA GLY A 244 -8.34 -17.04 -0.49
C GLY A 244 -6.86 -16.66 -0.53
N ARG A 245 -6.40 -15.71 0.29
CA ARG A 245 -4.97 -15.38 0.46
C ARG A 245 -4.48 -15.77 1.84
N THR A 246 -3.18 -16.01 1.94
CA THR A 246 -2.47 -16.31 3.19
C THR A 246 -1.84 -15.05 3.79
N GLU A 247 -1.40 -15.14 5.04
CA GLU A 247 -0.64 -14.05 5.69
C GLU A 247 0.70 -13.82 4.99
N THR A 248 1.35 -14.90 4.54
CA THR A 248 2.60 -14.85 3.77
C THR A 248 2.41 -14.16 2.42
N ASP A 249 1.27 -14.38 1.75
CA ASP A 249 0.94 -13.68 0.51
C ASP A 249 0.85 -12.16 0.71
N LEU A 250 0.22 -11.73 1.80
CA LEU A 250 0.10 -10.32 2.15
C LEU A 250 1.46 -9.74 2.57
N TYR A 251 2.25 -10.48 3.33
CA TYR A 251 3.60 -10.08 3.70
C TYR A 251 4.47 -9.82 2.46
N ALA A 252 4.56 -10.77 1.53
CA ALA A 252 5.42 -10.63 0.36
C ALA A 252 4.89 -9.56 -0.61
N TRP A 253 3.58 -9.33 -0.66
CA TRP A 253 3.01 -8.19 -1.36
C TRP A 253 3.40 -6.85 -0.73
N ILE A 254 3.32 -6.72 0.61
CA ILE A 254 3.78 -5.54 1.35
C ILE A 254 5.28 -5.33 1.16
N ALA A 255 6.10 -6.38 1.22
CA ALA A 255 7.54 -6.31 1.05
C ALA A 255 7.93 -5.79 -0.35
N ARG A 256 7.26 -6.29 -1.41
CA ARG A 256 7.47 -5.80 -2.77
C ARG A 256 7.01 -4.35 -2.92
N HIS A 257 5.84 -4.00 -2.40
CA HIS A 257 5.36 -2.63 -2.46
C HIS A 257 6.25 -1.66 -1.68
N ARG A 258 6.84 -2.09 -0.54
CA ARG A 258 7.87 -1.34 0.19
C ARG A 258 9.13 -1.16 -0.63
N ALA A 259 9.59 -2.18 -1.34
CA ALA A 259 10.76 -2.08 -2.21
C ALA A 259 10.52 -1.14 -3.41
N GLU A 260 9.32 -1.16 -4.00
CA GLU A 260 8.90 -0.24 -5.06
C GLU A 260 8.76 1.20 -4.54
N LEU A 261 8.14 1.39 -3.37
CA LEU A 261 8.07 2.69 -2.69
C LEU A 261 9.47 3.17 -2.32
N HIS A 262 10.38 2.30 -1.88
CA HIS A 262 11.77 2.67 -1.60
C HIS A 262 12.51 3.09 -2.87
N ALA A 263 12.33 2.36 -3.97
CA ALA A 263 12.93 2.70 -5.27
C ALA A 263 12.38 3.99 -5.88
N THR A 264 11.11 4.33 -5.59
CA THR A 264 10.42 5.50 -6.17
C THR A 264 10.46 6.73 -5.23
N LEU A 265 10.54 6.52 -3.92
CA LEU A 265 10.46 7.55 -2.87
C LEU A 265 11.75 7.71 -2.05
N GLY A 266 12.72 6.82 -2.21
CA GLY A 266 14.02 6.86 -1.52
C GLY A 266 14.02 6.45 -0.04
N TRP A 267 12.87 6.12 0.57
CA TRP A 267 12.72 5.91 2.04
C TRP A 267 12.28 4.51 2.43
N ASN A 268 12.63 4.07 3.65
CA ASN A 268 12.15 2.83 4.24
C ASN A 268 10.81 3.07 4.96
N ALA A 269 9.68 2.91 4.26
CA ALA A 269 8.36 3.07 4.88
C ALA A 269 8.14 2.04 6.02
N PRO A 270 7.65 2.44 7.21
CA PRO A 270 7.34 1.51 8.29
C PRO A 270 6.17 0.58 7.91
N PRO A 271 6.21 -0.70 8.31
CA PRO A 271 5.22 -1.70 7.88
C PRO A 271 3.78 -1.37 8.31
N GLU A 272 3.61 -0.67 9.44
CA GLU A 272 2.34 -0.22 10.01
C GLU A 272 1.58 0.75 9.11
N SER A 273 2.31 1.67 8.48
CA SER A 273 1.75 2.69 7.60
C SER A 273 1.39 2.09 6.25
N VAL A 274 2.18 1.12 5.76
CA VAL A 274 1.95 0.46 4.46
C VAL A 274 0.71 -0.41 4.54
N ALA A 275 0.57 -1.19 5.61
CA ALA A 275 -0.61 -1.99 5.87
C ALA A 275 -1.91 -1.14 5.93
N SER A 276 -1.84 0.09 6.46
CA SER A 276 -3.00 1.00 6.58
C SER A 276 -3.41 1.60 5.23
N ASP A 277 -2.47 2.04 4.39
CA ASP A 277 -2.76 2.58 3.05
C ASP A 277 -3.41 1.52 2.14
N LEU A 278 -2.97 0.26 2.27
CA LEU A 278 -3.47 -0.87 1.48
C LEU A 278 -4.94 -1.21 1.80
N VAL A 279 -5.34 -1.18 3.07
CA VAL A 279 -6.76 -1.35 3.47
C VAL A 279 -7.62 -0.22 2.91
N THR A 280 -7.06 0.98 2.81
CA THR A 280 -7.77 2.19 2.35
C THR A 280 -7.95 2.21 0.83
N ARG A 281 -6.94 1.76 0.07
CA ARG A 281 -6.99 1.71 -1.40
C ARG A 281 -7.80 0.54 -1.97
N PHE A 282 -7.91 -0.57 -1.24
CA PHE A 282 -8.43 -1.83 -1.80
C PHE A 282 -9.61 -2.47 -1.04
N SER A 283 -10.22 -1.81 -0.05
CA SER A 283 -11.48 -2.31 0.54
C SER A 283 -12.62 -2.28 -0.48
N PRO A 284 -13.20 -3.43 -0.86
CA PRO A 284 -14.40 -3.46 -1.69
C PRO A 284 -15.62 -3.21 -0.80
N ALA A 285 -15.98 -1.95 -0.57
CA ALA A 285 -17.27 -1.61 0.04
C ALA A 285 -18.34 -1.51 -1.08
N PRO A 286 -19.38 -2.38 -1.09
CA PRO A 286 -20.36 -2.47 -2.19
C PRO A 286 -21.30 -1.25 -2.31
N ARG A 287 -21.15 -0.22 -1.47
CA ARG A 287 -22.05 0.97 -1.44
C ARG A 287 -21.53 2.20 -2.20
N GLN A 288 -20.30 2.20 -2.73
CA GLN A 288 -19.73 3.39 -3.39
C GLN A 288 -19.92 3.45 -4.92
N VAL A 289 -20.33 2.34 -5.57
CA VAL A 289 -20.44 2.27 -7.04
C VAL A 289 -21.60 3.10 -7.59
N LEU A 290 -22.73 3.18 -6.86
CA LEU A 290 -23.91 3.93 -7.30
C LEU A 290 -23.72 5.46 -7.31
N ARG A 291 -22.76 6.01 -6.54
CA ARG A 291 -22.52 7.47 -6.52
C ARG A 291 -21.68 7.95 -7.71
N ARG A 292 -20.87 7.08 -8.31
CA ARG A 292 -20.01 7.42 -9.47
C ARG A 292 -20.81 7.63 -10.76
N VAL A 293 -22.00 7.04 -10.88
CA VAL A 293 -22.87 7.25 -12.05
C VAL A 293 -23.58 8.61 -11.98
N ARG A 294 -23.91 9.10 -10.78
CA ARG A 294 -24.49 10.45 -10.62
C ARG A 294 -23.45 11.58 -10.66
N ALA A 295 -22.20 11.33 -10.27
CA ALA A 295 -21.14 12.34 -10.29
C ALA A 295 -20.67 12.69 -11.73
N ARG A 296 -20.68 11.73 -12.66
CA ARG A 296 -20.26 11.94 -14.06
C ARG A 296 -21.17 12.87 -14.88
N LEU A 297 -22.40 13.12 -14.42
CA LEU A 297 -23.31 14.08 -15.08
C LEU A 297 -23.16 15.51 -14.52
N ALA A 298 -22.39 15.72 -13.46
CA ALA A 298 -22.17 17.02 -12.84
C ALA A 298 -20.78 17.62 -13.13
N GLU A 299 -19.92 16.91 -13.87
CA GLU A 299 -18.52 17.30 -14.15
C GLU A 299 -18.35 18.41 -15.20
N ALA A 300 -19.43 18.99 -15.74
CA ALA A 300 -19.33 19.96 -16.82
C ALA A 300 -19.15 21.43 -16.37
N LEU A 301 -19.27 21.79 -15.09
CA LEU A 301 -19.37 23.21 -14.67
C LEU A 301 -18.69 23.62 -13.34
N THR A 302 -17.72 22.88 -12.80
CA THR A 302 -17.00 23.31 -11.57
C THR A 302 -15.49 23.06 -11.64
N PRO A 303 -14.64 23.97 -11.10
CA PRO A 303 -13.18 23.78 -11.03
C PRO A 303 -12.81 22.52 -10.23
N GLU A 304 -11.67 21.90 -10.58
CA GLU A 304 -11.24 20.58 -10.11
C GLU A 304 -11.46 20.35 -8.60
N PRO A 305 -12.10 19.23 -8.20
CA PRO A 305 -12.33 18.93 -6.79
C PRO A 305 -11.02 18.50 -6.12
N LEU A 306 -10.55 19.32 -5.18
CA LEU A 306 -9.49 18.98 -4.22
C LEU A 306 -9.88 17.71 -3.44
N GLU A 307 -9.11 16.63 -3.55
CA GLU A 307 -9.30 15.46 -2.69
C GLU A 307 -9.04 15.85 -1.22
N PRO A 308 -10.01 15.65 -0.30
CA PRO A 308 -9.81 15.94 1.11
C PRO A 308 -8.90 14.89 1.76
N GLY A 309 -8.03 15.31 2.70
CA GLY A 309 -7.24 14.40 3.54
C GLY A 309 -8.11 13.48 4.42
N PRO A 310 -7.51 12.55 5.20
CA PRO A 310 -8.27 11.61 6.04
C PRO A 310 -9.21 12.32 7.03
N PRO A 311 -10.30 11.65 7.47
CA PRO A 311 -11.25 12.25 8.40
C PRO A 311 -10.61 12.55 9.77
N PRO A 312 -11.09 13.60 10.49
CA PRO A 312 -10.61 13.96 11.83
C PRO A 312 -10.59 12.79 12.80
N GLY A 313 -9.56 12.72 13.65
CA GLY A 313 -9.41 11.69 14.69
C GLY A 313 -8.94 10.31 14.22
N ARG A 314 -8.79 10.08 12.91
CA ARG A 314 -8.21 8.82 12.39
C ARG A 314 -6.73 8.69 12.80
N TRP A 315 -5.98 9.79 12.79
CA TRP A 315 -4.59 9.81 13.22
C TRP A 315 -4.50 9.50 14.72
N ARG A 316 -5.30 10.18 15.56
CA ARG A 316 -5.39 9.85 17.01
C ARG A 316 -5.70 8.38 17.26
N ALA A 317 -6.70 7.82 16.57
CA ALA A 317 -7.11 6.43 16.77
C ALA A 317 -5.99 5.43 16.43
N ALA A 318 -5.16 5.74 15.43
CA ALA A 318 -4.01 4.90 15.07
C ALA A 318 -2.88 4.96 16.12
N HIS A 319 -2.80 6.03 16.91
CA HIS A 319 -1.72 6.28 17.88
C HIS A 319 -2.18 6.21 19.35
N ALA A 320 -3.44 5.88 19.62
CA ALA A 320 -4.00 5.87 20.97
C ALA A 320 -3.31 4.86 21.92
N ALA A 321 -2.63 3.85 21.37
CA ALA A 321 -1.93 2.81 22.11
C ALA A 321 -0.39 2.95 22.06
N THR A 322 0.14 4.06 21.54
CA THR A 322 1.58 4.25 21.37
C THR A 322 2.15 5.20 22.40
N ASP A 323 3.25 4.80 23.06
CA ASP A 323 3.97 5.65 24.04
C ASP A 323 4.88 6.71 23.38
N HIS A 324 4.90 6.77 22.06
CA HIS A 324 5.77 7.67 21.29
C HIS A 324 5.03 8.11 20.03
N LEU A 325 4.54 9.35 20.02
CA LEU A 325 3.69 9.89 18.96
C LEU A 325 4.45 10.34 17.72
N PHE A 326 5.64 10.93 17.85
CA PHE A 326 6.37 11.51 16.72
C PHE A 326 7.64 10.74 16.41
N ARG A 327 7.52 9.51 15.90
CA ARG A 327 8.67 8.64 15.59
C ARG A 327 9.33 9.04 14.29
N ASP A 328 8.54 9.38 13.29
CA ASP A 328 8.98 9.76 11.95
C ASP A 328 8.61 11.22 11.65
N VAL A 329 9.60 12.12 11.60
CA VAL A 329 9.41 13.56 11.41
C VAL A 329 9.85 13.96 10.00
N LEU A 330 8.91 14.43 9.17
CA LEU A 330 9.12 14.87 7.80
C LEU A 330 9.53 16.35 7.77
N VAL A 331 10.63 16.66 7.07
CA VAL A 331 11.18 18.01 6.90
C VAL A 331 11.41 18.31 5.41
N PRO A 332 10.62 19.19 4.78
CA PRO A 332 10.91 19.72 3.45
C PRO A 332 12.14 20.62 3.48
N LEU A 333 13.11 20.31 2.65
CA LEU A 333 14.35 21.06 2.51
C LEU A 333 14.27 21.92 1.26
N ARG A 334 14.30 23.24 1.47
CA ARG A 334 14.33 24.26 0.42
C ARG A 334 15.64 25.02 0.53
N ALA A 335 16.16 25.51 -0.59
CA ALA A 335 17.31 26.42 -0.54
C ALA A 335 16.97 27.68 0.27
N GLY A 336 17.97 28.24 0.96
CA GLY A 336 17.85 29.48 1.73
C GLY A 336 17.49 29.30 3.21
N GLU A 337 17.15 30.41 3.86
CA GLU A 337 16.90 30.48 5.31
C GLU A 337 15.73 29.61 5.77
N MET A 338 14.69 29.49 4.95
CA MET A 338 13.50 28.72 5.30
C MET A 338 13.78 27.23 5.46
N GLY A 339 14.61 26.65 4.58
CA GLY A 339 15.01 25.25 4.71
C GLY A 339 15.85 25.03 5.97
N ARG A 340 16.77 25.96 6.28
CA ARG A 340 17.55 25.92 7.50
C ARG A 340 16.69 25.99 8.76
N CYS A 341 15.71 26.90 8.79
CA CYS A 341 14.77 27.00 9.90
C CYS A 341 13.91 25.73 10.06
N THR A 342 13.39 25.20 8.95
CA THR A 342 12.58 23.96 8.98
C THR A 342 13.39 22.78 9.53
N LEU A 343 14.62 22.63 9.07
CA LEU A 343 15.55 21.59 9.54
C LEU A 343 15.93 21.78 11.01
N ALA A 344 16.28 23.00 11.41
CA ALA A 344 16.60 23.30 12.81
C ALA A 344 15.43 22.98 13.73
N GLN A 345 14.20 23.35 13.37
CA GLN A 345 13.02 23.00 14.16
C GLN A 345 12.77 21.48 14.18
N GLY A 346 12.93 20.81 13.03
CA GLY A 346 12.81 19.35 12.94
C GLY A 346 13.78 18.63 13.86
N LEU A 347 15.02 19.10 13.95
CA LEU A 347 16.04 18.57 14.87
C LEU A 347 15.64 18.76 16.34
N VAL A 348 15.09 19.92 16.71
CA VAL A 348 14.57 20.15 18.09
C VAL A 348 13.52 19.12 18.47
N VAL A 349 12.56 18.85 17.56
CA VAL A 349 11.54 17.83 17.82
C VAL A 349 12.18 16.44 17.90
N ALA A 350 13.04 16.10 16.93
CA ALA A 350 13.65 14.78 16.86
C ALA A 350 14.53 14.45 18.08
N GLN A 351 15.23 15.44 18.64
CA GLN A 351 16.03 15.25 19.86
C GLN A 351 15.17 15.00 21.10
N ARG A 352 14.02 15.70 21.23
CA ARG A 352 13.11 15.52 22.38
C ARG A 352 12.36 14.20 22.33
N GLU A 353 12.02 13.75 21.13
CA GLU A 353 11.25 12.54 20.91
C GLU A 353 12.13 11.30 20.71
N GLY A 354 13.41 11.47 20.31
CA GLY A 354 14.23 10.38 19.81
C GLY A 354 13.77 9.89 18.44
N SER A 355 13.28 10.81 17.61
CA SER A 355 12.70 10.53 16.30
C SER A 355 13.76 10.29 15.23
N ARG A 356 13.33 9.64 14.15
CA ARG A 356 14.01 9.67 12.87
C ARG A 356 13.55 10.88 12.06
N LEU A 357 14.50 11.61 11.50
CA LEU A 357 14.23 12.77 10.64
C LEU A 357 14.24 12.34 9.17
N HIS A 358 13.23 12.73 8.40
CA HIS A 358 13.17 12.45 6.98
C HIS A 358 13.22 13.74 6.16
N GLY A 359 14.38 14.00 5.55
CA GLY A 359 14.63 15.17 4.72
C GLY A 359 14.09 14.97 3.31
N LEU A 360 13.21 15.86 2.85
CA LEU A 360 12.61 15.78 1.51
C LEU A 360 12.94 17.02 0.69
N HIS A 361 13.61 16.83 -0.45
CA HIS A 361 13.81 17.91 -1.42
C HIS A 361 12.93 17.66 -2.66
N VAL A 362 11.98 18.56 -2.93
CA VAL A 362 11.13 18.47 -4.12
C VAL A 362 11.68 19.39 -5.20
N GLN A 363 12.10 18.80 -6.32
CA GLN A 363 12.65 19.49 -7.47
C GLN A 363 11.63 19.58 -8.61
N PRO A 364 11.71 20.59 -9.47
CA PRO A 364 11.02 20.59 -10.75
C PRO A 364 11.45 19.37 -11.61
N PRO A 365 10.58 18.86 -12.49
CA PRO A 365 10.96 17.83 -13.46
C PRO A 365 12.13 18.32 -14.34
N GLY A 366 13.10 17.46 -14.63
CA GLY A 366 14.24 17.79 -15.49
C GLY A 366 15.36 18.60 -14.83
N THR A 367 15.32 18.78 -13.51
CA THR A 367 16.45 19.34 -12.75
C THR A 367 17.45 18.22 -12.45
N GLU A 368 18.75 18.47 -12.61
CA GLU A 368 19.78 17.50 -12.22
C GLU A 368 19.77 17.27 -10.71
N PRO A 369 19.98 16.02 -10.25
CA PRO A 369 20.08 15.72 -8.83
C PRO A 369 21.26 16.48 -8.23
N ALA A 370 20.97 17.32 -7.23
CA ALA A 370 21.98 18.02 -6.46
C ALA A 370 22.27 17.23 -5.19
N ASP A 371 23.53 16.84 -4.98
CA ASP A 371 23.96 16.14 -3.76
C ASP A 371 24.14 17.08 -2.56
N GLU A 372 24.28 18.38 -2.80
CA GLU A 372 24.54 19.39 -1.76
C GLU A 372 23.47 19.41 -0.65
N PRO A 373 22.15 19.44 -0.93
CA PRO A 373 21.13 19.43 0.12
C PRO A 373 21.13 18.12 0.93
N ALA A 374 21.45 17.00 0.29
CA ALA A 374 21.55 15.70 0.96
C ALA A 374 22.75 15.67 1.93
N ALA A 375 23.91 16.14 1.47
CA ALA A 375 25.12 16.23 2.28
C ALA A 375 24.92 17.17 3.48
N GLN A 376 24.33 18.34 3.26
CA GLN A 376 24.04 19.30 4.33
C GLN A 376 23.08 18.73 5.37
N PHE A 377 22.01 18.06 4.93
CA PHE A 377 21.05 17.41 5.82
C PHE A 377 21.72 16.34 6.70
N ARG A 378 22.49 15.43 6.07
CA ARG A 378 23.18 14.36 6.80
C ARG A 378 24.18 14.92 7.80
N ALA A 379 24.94 15.96 7.44
CA ALA A 379 25.88 16.61 8.33
C ALA A 379 25.19 17.22 9.56
N GLN A 380 24.05 17.90 9.37
CA GLN A 380 23.29 18.49 10.48
C GLN A 380 22.64 17.42 11.38
N CYS A 381 22.11 16.34 10.80
CA CYS A 381 21.57 15.22 11.58
C CYS A 381 22.67 14.54 12.41
N ALA A 382 23.84 14.29 11.81
CA ALA A 382 24.98 13.69 12.49
C ALA A 382 25.50 14.58 13.64
N ALA A 383 25.63 15.89 13.41
CA ALA A 383 26.03 16.85 14.43
C ALA A 383 25.04 16.92 15.61
N ALA A 384 23.75 16.72 15.34
CA ALA A 384 22.69 16.71 16.34
C ALA A 384 22.48 15.35 17.02
N GLY A 385 23.18 14.29 16.59
CA GLY A 385 22.98 12.92 17.08
C GLY A 385 21.63 12.30 16.67
N VAL A 386 21.02 12.80 15.60
CA VAL A 386 19.70 12.37 15.13
C VAL A 386 19.85 11.44 13.92
N ALA A 387 19.14 10.30 13.93
CA ALA A 387 19.08 9.43 12.75
C ALA A 387 18.26 10.11 11.65
N GLY A 388 18.80 10.20 10.44
CA GLY A 388 18.11 10.87 9.34
C GLY A 388 18.30 10.19 7.98
N ASP A 389 17.22 10.14 7.20
CA ASP A 389 17.19 9.69 5.82
C ASP A 389 16.80 10.86 4.90
N PHE A 390 17.27 10.87 3.65
CA PHE A 390 17.03 11.96 2.70
C PHE A 390 16.56 11.43 1.36
N ALA A 391 15.54 12.05 0.76
CA ALA A 391 15.14 11.78 -0.62
C ALA A 391 14.91 13.05 -1.44
N VAL A 392 15.06 12.87 -2.75
CA VAL A 392 14.68 13.85 -3.78
C VAL A 392 13.47 13.32 -4.53
N LEU A 393 12.44 14.14 -4.66
CA LEU A 393 11.26 13.85 -5.49
C LEU A 393 11.10 14.92 -6.57
N HIS A 394 10.41 14.56 -7.64
CA HIS A 394 10.06 15.50 -8.70
C HIS A 394 8.54 15.78 -8.74
N GLY A 395 8.18 17.04 -8.99
CA GLY A 395 6.78 17.44 -9.22
C GLY A 395 6.32 18.63 -8.39
N ASP A 396 5.01 18.71 -8.14
CA ASP A 396 4.42 19.77 -7.31
C ASP A 396 4.76 19.57 -5.82
N VAL A 397 5.26 20.64 -5.18
CA VAL A 397 5.74 20.60 -3.80
C VAL A 397 4.63 20.24 -2.82
N ALA A 398 3.44 20.84 -2.96
CA ALA A 398 2.35 20.63 -2.01
C ALA A 398 1.77 19.22 -2.14
N ALA A 399 1.57 18.75 -3.37
CA ALA A 399 1.08 17.41 -3.66
C ALA A 399 2.06 16.33 -3.18
N GLN A 400 3.36 16.49 -3.45
CA GLN A 400 4.39 15.55 -3.00
C GLN A 400 4.47 15.51 -1.47
N LEU A 401 4.48 16.66 -0.80
CA LEU A 401 4.49 16.71 0.67
C LEU A 401 3.24 16.09 1.28
N ALA A 402 2.06 16.41 0.75
CA ALA A 402 0.80 15.80 1.22
C ALA A 402 0.81 14.27 1.04
N ALA A 403 1.36 13.76 -0.06
CA ALA A 403 1.54 12.32 -0.24
C ALA A 403 2.50 11.71 0.79
N GLN A 404 3.61 12.38 1.09
CA GLN A 404 4.61 11.88 2.05
C GLN A 404 4.13 11.91 3.51
N THR A 405 3.22 12.82 3.88
CA THR A 405 2.65 12.87 5.25
C THR A 405 1.91 11.59 5.65
N ARG A 406 1.59 10.69 4.72
CA ARG A 406 1.00 9.37 5.02
C ARG A 406 1.97 8.43 5.73
N TRP A 407 3.26 8.72 5.62
CA TRP A 407 4.35 7.88 6.11
C TRP A 407 5.11 8.54 7.26
N ALA A 408 4.68 9.71 7.71
CA ALA A 408 5.29 10.48 8.78
C ALA A 408 4.26 10.80 9.85
N ASP A 409 4.72 10.94 11.09
CA ASP A 409 3.88 11.25 12.24
C ASP A 409 3.75 12.76 12.46
N LEU A 410 4.70 13.53 11.95
CA LEU A 410 4.72 14.99 12.00
C LEU A 410 5.34 15.55 10.73
N LEU A 411 4.73 16.59 10.17
CA LEU A 411 5.35 17.43 9.16
C LEU A 411 5.78 18.76 9.79
N VAL A 412 7.06 19.10 9.72
CA VAL A 412 7.56 20.43 10.08
C VAL A 412 7.64 21.27 8.82
N TYR A 413 7.02 22.45 8.80
CA TYR A 413 6.96 23.29 7.61
C TYR A 413 7.15 24.77 7.97
N ALA A 414 8.21 25.41 7.47
CA ALA A 414 8.42 26.82 7.75
C ALA A 414 7.77 27.74 6.70
N ILE A 415 7.28 28.90 7.15
CA ILE A 415 6.60 29.92 6.30
C ILE A 415 7.46 31.16 6.08
N ALA A 416 7.59 31.60 4.82
CA ALA A 416 8.44 32.73 4.43
C ALA A 416 7.79 34.10 4.66
N HIS A 417 8.63 35.14 4.84
CA HIS A 417 8.28 36.54 4.56
C HIS A 417 8.06 36.73 3.05
N PRO A 418 6.87 37.05 2.54
CA PRO A 418 6.77 37.63 1.20
C PRO A 418 7.34 39.06 1.23
N PRO A 419 7.98 39.54 0.16
CA PRO A 419 8.30 40.96 0.02
C PRO A 419 7.02 41.81 0.02
N HIS A 420 7.15 43.02 0.55
CA HIS A 420 6.14 43.88 1.19
C HIS A 420 4.95 44.41 0.35
N GLU A 421 4.57 43.81 -0.77
CA GLU A 421 3.74 44.55 -1.76
C GLU A 421 2.26 44.15 -1.92
N ARG A 422 1.64 43.40 -0.99
CA ARG A 422 0.16 43.18 -1.05
C ARG A 422 -0.51 43.22 0.32
N PRO A 423 -1.50 44.12 0.54
CA PRO A 423 -2.19 44.29 1.83
C PRO A 423 -3.12 43.11 2.21
N LEU A 424 -3.31 42.15 1.29
CA LEU A 424 -4.05 40.90 1.51
C LEU A 424 -3.19 39.70 1.12
N ALA A 425 -2.07 39.49 1.82
CA ALA A 425 -1.27 38.28 1.66
C ALA A 425 -2.03 37.08 2.27
N ARG A 426 -2.88 36.43 1.47
CA ARG A 426 -3.39 35.08 1.77
C ARG A 426 -2.19 34.19 2.08
N LEU A 427 -2.32 33.28 3.06
CA LEU A 427 -1.35 32.20 3.20
C LEU A 427 -1.17 31.55 1.82
N SER A 428 0.04 31.12 1.47
CA SER A 428 0.27 30.57 0.14
C SER A 428 -0.72 29.44 -0.13
N ALA A 429 -1.24 29.38 -1.36
CA ALA A 429 -2.18 28.32 -1.76
C ALA A 429 -1.64 26.93 -1.38
N ASN A 430 -0.31 26.75 -1.47
CA ASN A 430 0.40 25.53 -1.09
C ASN A 430 0.27 25.19 0.39
N LEU A 431 0.35 26.15 1.32
CA LEU A 431 0.19 25.89 2.76
C LEU A 431 -1.26 25.52 3.10
N HIS A 432 -2.23 26.22 2.52
CA HIS A 432 -3.64 25.88 2.70
C HIS A 432 -3.96 24.46 2.21
N THR A 433 -3.46 24.09 1.03
CA THR A 433 -3.60 22.74 0.48
C THR A 433 -2.95 21.72 1.40
N LEU A 434 -1.73 21.99 1.87
CA LEU A 434 -0.99 21.11 2.75
C LEU A 434 -1.71 20.88 4.09
N LEU A 435 -2.16 21.93 4.78
CA LEU A 435 -2.90 21.81 6.05
C LEU A 435 -4.24 21.08 5.87
N ARG A 436 -4.84 21.14 4.68
CA ARG A 436 -6.10 20.43 4.36
C ARG A 436 -5.90 18.98 3.93
N GLN A 437 -4.75 18.62 3.36
CA GLN A 437 -4.50 17.30 2.78
C GLN A 437 -3.55 16.42 3.58
N ALA A 438 -2.71 17.01 4.44
CA ALA A 438 -1.77 16.25 5.27
C ALA A 438 -2.48 15.16 6.07
N ALA A 439 -1.87 13.98 6.14
CA ALA A 439 -2.38 12.83 6.87
C ALA A 439 -1.92 12.77 8.35
N CYS A 440 -1.05 13.70 8.76
CA CYS A 440 -0.53 13.86 10.11
C CYS A 440 -0.58 15.34 10.54
N PRO A 441 -0.39 15.64 11.85
CA PRO A 441 -0.22 17.01 12.34
C PRO A 441 0.89 17.77 11.59
N VAL A 442 0.71 19.08 11.44
CA VAL A 442 1.67 19.96 10.76
C VAL A 442 2.15 21.04 11.74
N LEU A 443 3.44 21.04 12.06
CA LEU A 443 4.09 22.10 12.82
C LEU A 443 4.54 23.20 11.87
N VAL A 444 3.81 24.31 11.85
CA VAL A 444 4.14 25.48 11.04
C VAL A 444 5.09 26.40 11.80
N VAL A 445 6.23 26.76 11.21
CA VAL A 445 7.31 27.49 11.90
C VAL A 445 7.50 28.90 11.30
N PRO A 446 7.47 29.99 12.09
CA PRO A 446 7.47 31.37 11.58
C PRO A 446 8.85 31.90 11.14
N GLY A 447 9.79 31.05 10.74
CA GLY A 447 11.09 31.45 10.20
C GLY A 447 12.25 31.48 11.22
N GLN A 448 11.97 31.27 12.51
CA GLN A 448 12.98 30.94 13.51
C GLN A 448 12.56 29.68 14.28
N PRO A 449 13.50 28.77 14.61
CA PRO A 449 13.20 27.61 15.43
C PRO A 449 12.91 28.06 16.87
N ALA A 450 11.88 27.49 17.48
CA ALA A 450 11.56 27.68 18.89
C ALA A 450 11.91 26.43 19.70
N PRO A 451 12.21 26.57 21.01
CA PRO A 451 12.50 25.43 21.86
C PRO A 451 11.27 24.57 22.14
N LEU A 452 10.05 25.10 22.02
CA LEU A 452 8.78 24.41 22.32
C LEU A 452 8.65 24.03 23.80
N ALA A 453 9.10 24.91 24.69
CA ALA A 453 9.19 24.68 26.12
C ALA A 453 7.88 24.95 26.88
N ARG A 454 6.88 25.62 26.27
CA ARG A 454 5.63 25.96 26.95
C ARG A 454 4.47 26.08 25.96
N ALA A 455 3.53 25.15 26.06
CA ALA A 455 2.45 24.97 25.11
C ALA A 455 1.20 25.78 25.48
N LEU A 456 0.56 26.38 24.47
CA LEU A 456 -0.83 26.81 24.55
C LEU A 456 -1.71 25.90 23.66
N LEU A 457 -2.75 25.31 24.23
CA LEU A 457 -3.80 24.60 23.51
C LEU A 457 -5.02 25.52 23.32
N ALA A 458 -5.36 25.82 22.08
CA ALA A 458 -6.64 26.44 21.73
C ALA A 458 -7.71 25.35 21.54
N TYR A 459 -8.75 25.38 22.37
CA TYR A 459 -9.76 24.32 22.43
C TYR A 459 -11.19 24.86 22.31
N ASP A 460 -11.92 24.39 21.30
CA ASP A 460 -13.31 24.77 21.01
C ASP A 460 -14.29 23.58 21.11
N GLY A 461 -13.83 22.42 21.60
CA GLY A 461 -14.63 21.20 21.69
C GLY A 461 -14.83 20.45 20.36
N SER A 462 -14.36 20.98 19.23
CA SER A 462 -14.48 20.33 17.92
C SER A 462 -13.72 19.00 17.86
N ALA A 463 -14.06 18.16 16.88
CA ALA A 463 -13.36 16.88 16.67
C ALA A 463 -11.85 17.07 16.49
N LYS A 464 -11.44 18.17 15.85
CA LYS A 464 -10.04 18.53 15.60
C LYS A 464 -9.35 19.05 16.85
N ALA A 465 -10.05 19.87 17.63
CA ALA A 465 -9.55 20.31 18.94
C ALA A 465 -9.41 19.13 19.91
N LYS A 466 -10.21 18.07 19.78
CA LYS A 466 -10.00 16.82 20.54
C LYS A 466 -8.74 16.05 20.11
N GLU A 467 -8.31 16.16 18.86
CA GLU A 467 -7.00 15.64 18.43
C GLU A 467 -5.87 16.52 18.98
N ALA A 468 -6.03 17.84 18.90
CA ALA A 468 -5.10 18.80 19.50
C ALA A 468 -4.93 18.57 21.02
N LEU A 469 -6.03 18.34 21.76
CA LEU A 469 -5.99 18.00 23.18
C LEU A 469 -5.22 16.70 23.45
N PHE A 470 -5.43 15.68 22.63
CA PHE A 470 -4.71 14.42 22.75
C PHE A 470 -3.20 14.63 22.56
N VAL A 471 -2.80 15.38 21.53
CA VAL A 471 -1.40 15.71 21.25
C VAL A 471 -0.80 16.59 22.36
N SER A 472 -1.50 17.64 22.81
CA SER A 472 -1.03 18.52 23.89
C SER A 472 -0.83 17.78 25.20
N ALA A 473 -1.73 16.85 25.56
CA ALA A 473 -1.58 16.05 26.77
C ALA A 473 -0.33 15.15 26.69
N TYR A 474 -0.09 14.53 25.53
CA TYR A 474 1.14 13.77 25.28
C TYR A 474 2.38 14.66 25.40
N LEU A 475 2.41 15.81 24.71
CA LEU A 475 3.55 16.72 24.72
C LEU A 475 3.87 17.22 26.13
N ALA A 476 2.85 17.63 26.89
CA ALA A 476 3.02 18.10 28.27
C ALA A 476 3.63 17.01 29.17
N ALA A 477 3.14 15.77 29.06
CA ALA A 477 3.65 14.65 29.86
C ALA A 477 5.05 14.19 29.41
N LYS A 478 5.26 14.04 28.09
CA LYS A 478 6.49 13.49 27.51
C LYS A 478 7.66 14.45 27.58
N TRP A 479 7.43 15.74 27.34
CA TRP A 479 8.46 16.76 27.37
C TRP A 479 8.58 17.47 28.73
N ASP A 480 7.71 17.14 29.68
CA ASP A 480 7.60 17.80 30.99
C ASP A 480 7.50 19.33 30.85
N ILE A 481 6.58 19.77 29.98
CA ILE A 481 6.38 21.19 29.69
C ILE A 481 5.05 21.70 30.26
N PRO A 482 4.97 22.96 30.69
CA PRO A 482 3.71 23.54 31.13
C PRO A 482 2.72 23.66 29.97
N LEU A 483 1.45 23.39 30.26
CA LEU A 483 0.33 23.52 29.32
C LEU A 483 -0.65 24.59 29.78
N VAL A 484 -1.00 25.50 28.87
CA VAL A 484 -2.10 26.45 29.03
C VAL A 484 -3.22 26.04 28.08
N VAL A 485 -4.45 25.92 28.57
CA VAL A 485 -5.63 25.62 27.76
C VAL A 485 -6.52 26.85 27.72
N VAL A 486 -6.80 27.35 26.51
CA VAL A 486 -7.72 28.46 26.30
C VAL A 486 -8.95 28.01 25.51
N THR A 487 -10.12 28.40 25.99
CA THR A 487 -11.40 28.24 25.29
C THR A 487 -12.06 29.59 25.11
N VAL A 488 -12.53 29.86 23.90
CA VAL A 488 -13.24 31.09 23.55
C VAL A 488 -14.70 30.73 23.27
N ALA A 489 -15.61 31.27 24.06
CA ALA A 489 -17.04 30.98 23.96
C ALA A 489 -17.86 32.27 23.96
N GLU A 490 -18.96 32.29 23.21
CA GLU A 490 -19.91 33.42 23.22
C GLU A 490 -20.59 33.57 24.60
N ALA A 491 -20.82 32.47 25.30
CA ALA A 491 -21.42 32.44 26.64
C ALA A 491 -20.46 31.84 27.68
N VAL A 492 -20.31 32.51 28.83
CA VAL A 492 -19.39 32.12 29.92
C VAL A 492 -19.64 30.67 30.39
N HIS A 493 -20.90 30.29 30.58
CA HIS A 493 -21.29 28.95 31.04
C HIS A 493 -20.96 27.85 30.03
N ALA A 494 -21.02 28.14 28.72
CA ALA A 494 -20.65 27.17 27.69
C ALA A 494 -19.14 26.93 27.66
N GLY A 495 -18.33 27.98 27.86
CA GLY A 495 -16.87 27.86 27.99
C GLY A 495 -16.45 27.06 29.22
N ALA A 496 -17.12 27.26 30.36
CA ALA A 496 -16.83 26.54 31.61
C ALA A 496 -17.04 25.02 31.46
N ALA A 497 -18.18 24.59 30.91
CA ALA A 497 -18.47 23.16 30.72
C ALA A 497 -17.45 22.48 29.78
N VAL A 498 -17.03 23.17 28.72
CA VAL A 498 -16.00 22.67 27.80
C VAL A 498 -14.65 22.52 28.51
N LEU A 499 -14.27 23.47 29.39
CA LEU A 499 -13.03 23.39 30.16
C LEU A 499 -13.08 22.31 31.24
N ASP A 500 -14.25 22.00 31.81
CA ASP A 500 -14.41 20.91 32.79
C ASP A 500 -14.12 19.54 32.17
N ASP A 501 -14.62 19.28 30.96
CA ASP A 501 -14.30 18.06 30.19
C ASP A 501 -12.80 17.93 29.93
N VAL A 502 -12.15 19.04 29.55
CA VAL A 502 -10.70 19.07 29.32
C VAL A 502 -9.92 18.83 30.61
N ARG A 503 -10.36 19.45 31.71
CA ARG A 503 -9.75 19.29 33.03
C ARG A 503 -9.80 17.84 33.48
N ALA A 504 -10.96 17.18 33.36
CA ALA A 504 -11.11 15.76 33.67
C ALA A 504 -10.18 14.89 32.78
N TYR A 505 -10.11 15.18 31.48
CA TYR A 505 -9.28 14.45 30.53
C TYR A 505 -7.78 14.52 30.86
N LEU A 506 -7.29 15.71 31.22
CA LEU A 506 -5.88 15.95 31.57
C LEU A 506 -5.53 15.39 32.96
N ALA A 507 -6.42 15.56 33.94
CA ALA A 507 -6.24 15.03 35.29
C ALA A 507 -6.12 13.49 35.29
N ALA A 508 -6.93 12.80 34.47
CA ALA A 508 -6.85 11.35 34.30
C ALA A 508 -5.49 10.85 33.72
N ARG A 509 -4.66 11.77 33.19
CA ARG A 509 -3.34 11.50 32.63
C ARG A 509 -2.19 12.11 33.45
N GLY A 510 -2.49 12.68 34.62
CA GLY A 510 -1.50 13.33 35.47
C GLY A 510 -0.91 14.63 34.89
N VAL A 511 -1.58 15.26 33.91
CA VAL A 511 -1.09 16.48 33.28
C VAL A 511 -1.67 17.70 33.98
N ALA A 512 -0.80 18.54 34.54
CA ALA A 512 -1.18 19.83 35.10
C ALA A 512 -1.30 20.89 33.98
N ALA A 513 -2.35 21.72 34.04
CA ALA A 513 -2.56 22.79 33.08
C ALA A 513 -3.20 24.03 33.72
N THR A 514 -2.88 25.20 33.16
CA THR A 514 -3.58 26.46 33.44
C THR A 514 -4.77 26.60 32.49
N PHE A 515 -5.95 26.93 33.00
CA PHE A 515 -7.17 27.03 32.19
C PHE A 515 -7.62 28.49 32.09
N VAL A 516 -7.88 28.96 30.87
CA VAL A 516 -8.29 30.33 30.56
C VAL A 516 -9.59 30.28 29.76
N ALA A 517 -10.62 30.97 30.26
CA ALA A 517 -11.85 31.21 29.52
C ALA A 517 -11.83 32.64 28.99
N GLY A 518 -12.02 32.80 27.68
CA GLY A 518 -12.10 34.10 27.04
C GLY A 518 -13.38 34.30 26.23
N GLN A 519 -13.63 35.54 25.86
CA GLN A 519 -14.77 35.96 25.04
C GLN A 519 -14.30 36.90 23.93
N GLY A 520 -15.05 36.96 22.83
CA GLY A 520 -14.73 37.80 21.69
C GLY A 520 -14.00 37.05 20.59
N ASP A 521 -13.07 37.72 19.92
CA ASP A 521 -12.36 37.13 18.79
C ASP A 521 -11.39 36.04 19.23
N ALA A 522 -11.55 34.83 18.68
CA ALA A 522 -10.75 33.70 19.10
C ALA A 522 -9.25 33.89 18.85
N ALA A 523 -8.86 34.52 17.74
CA ALA A 523 -7.44 34.68 17.41
C ALA A 523 -6.76 35.72 18.31
N GLU A 524 -7.46 36.81 18.65
CA GLU A 524 -6.97 37.83 19.59
C GLU A 524 -6.80 37.24 20.99
N VAL A 525 -7.83 36.56 21.51
CA VAL A 525 -7.78 35.94 22.83
C VAL A 525 -6.66 34.89 22.92
N ILE A 526 -6.49 34.05 21.89
CA ILE A 526 -5.40 33.06 21.84
C ILE A 526 -4.03 33.75 21.90
N ALA A 527 -3.85 34.83 21.12
CA ALA A 527 -2.58 35.56 21.06
C ALA A 527 -2.27 36.27 22.39
N GLU A 528 -3.25 36.97 22.96
CA GLU A 528 -3.12 37.62 24.27
C GLU A 528 -2.80 36.61 25.37
N THR A 529 -3.46 35.46 25.36
CA THR A 529 -3.20 34.38 26.32
C THR A 529 -1.79 33.80 26.13
N ALA A 530 -1.34 33.60 24.89
CA ALA A 530 0.02 33.13 24.60
C ALA A 530 1.07 34.09 25.16
N VAL A 531 0.89 35.40 24.98
CA VAL A 531 1.78 36.43 25.54
C VAL A 531 1.72 36.45 27.07
N ALA A 532 0.51 36.57 27.65
CA ALA A 532 0.30 36.71 29.09
C ALA A 532 0.88 35.53 29.88
N HIS A 533 0.86 34.34 29.28
CA HIS A 533 1.39 33.13 29.88
C HIS A 533 2.75 32.73 29.32
N ALA A 534 3.45 33.57 28.55
CA ALA A 534 4.78 33.27 27.98
C ALA A 534 4.87 31.91 27.28
N CYS A 535 3.85 31.56 26.50
CA CYS A 535 3.85 30.35 25.68
C CYS A 535 4.74 30.58 24.45
N ASP A 536 5.51 29.56 24.06
CA ASP A 536 6.43 29.65 22.92
C ASP A 536 5.99 28.81 21.71
N PHE A 537 4.89 28.07 21.83
CA PHE A 537 4.17 27.48 20.69
C PHE A 537 2.68 27.27 20.97
N VAL A 538 1.90 27.22 19.90
CA VAL A 538 0.44 27.02 19.94
C VAL A 538 0.06 25.68 19.32
N VAL A 539 -0.85 24.95 19.95
CA VAL A 539 -1.47 23.73 19.44
C VAL A 539 -2.96 24.00 19.22
N MET A 540 -3.48 23.67 18.04
CA MET A 540 -4.88 23.91 17.70
C MET A 540 -5.42 22.92 16.67
N GLY A 541 -6.74 22.83 16.56
CA GLY A 541 -7.39 22.13 15.44
C GLY A 541 -7.26 22.91 14.12
N GLY A 542 -7.21 22.19 13.00
CA GLY A 542 -7.18 22.77 11.66
C GLY A 542 -8.55 23.26 11.15
N TYR A 543 -8.64 23.64 9.87
CA TYR A 543 -9.83 24.24 9.25
C TYR A 543 -11.13 23.44 9.40
N GLY A 544 -12.25 24.10 9.72
CA GLY A 544 -13.58 23.47 9.80
C GLY A 544 -14.22 23.16 8.44
N PHE A 545 -15.32 22.39 8.45
CA PHE A 545 -16.06 21.95 7.24
C PHE A 545 -17.27 22.85 6.89
N ARG A 546 -17.36 24.09 7.37
CA ARG A 546 -18.42 25.04 6.95
C ARG A 546 -17.84 26.09 5.99
N PRO A 547 -17.86 25.85 4.66
CA PRO A 547 -17.03 26.59 3.71
C PRO A 547 -17.63 27.95 3.30
N LEU A 548 -18.85 28.29 3.72
CA LEU A 548 -19.58 29.41 3.11
C LEU A 548 -19.33 30.78 3.77
N LEU A 549 -18.75 30.84 4.99
CA LEU A 549 -18.53 32.11 5.71
C LEU A 549 -17.04 32.39 6.05
N GLU A 550 -16.16 31.38 6.05
CA GLU A 550 -14.73 31.56 6.38
C GLU A 550 -13.92 32.34 5.33
N VAL A 551 -14.43 32.45 4.08
CA VAL A 551 -13.69 32.99 2.93
C VAL A 551 -13.51 34.51 2.98
N LEU A 552 -14.33 35.23 3.78
CA LEU A 552 -14.30 36.70 3.83
C LEU A 552 -13.49 37.29 5.00
N LEU A 553 -13.30 36.56 6.11
CA LEU A 553 -12.57 37.02 7.32
C LEU A 553 -11.27 36.22 7.60
N GLY A 554 -11.12 35.05 6.98
CA GLY A 554 -10.05 34.09 7.28
C GLY A 554 -10.35 33.29 8.56
N SER A 555 -9.96 32.02 8.59
CA SER A 555 -10.15 31.17 9.76
C SER A 555 -9.27 31.61 10.94
N THR A 556 -9.61 31.22 12.17
CA THR A 556 -8.76 31.43 13.36
C THR A 556 -7.33 30.91 13.12
N VAL A 557 -7.19 29.76 12.44
CA VAL A 557 -5.90 29.20 12.03
C VAL A 557 -5.13 30.20 11.17
N ASP A 558 -5.77 30.79 10.16
CA ASP A 558 -5.10 31.75 9.28
C ASP A 558 -4.67 33.01 10.02
N ARG A 559 -5.50 33.51 10.94
CA ARG A 559 -5.19 34.68 11.74
C ARG A 559 -3.98 34.44 12.63
N ILE A 560 -3.95 33.31 13.36
CA ILE A 560 -2.81 32.94 14.22
C ILE A 560 -1.54 32.74 13.39
N LEU A 561 -1.60 32.01 12.27
CA LEU A 561 -0.45 31.83 11.38
C LEU A 561 0.05 33.15 10.78
N ARG A 562 -0.84 34.13 10.55
CA ARG A 562 -0.47 35.47 10.07
C ARG A 562 0.25 36.32 11.11
N LEU A 563 0.04 36.09 12.41
CA LEU A 563 0.78 36.79 13.46
C LEU A 563 2.27 36.46 13.43
N ARG A 564 2.63 35.24 13.03
CA ARG A 564 4.03 34.78 12.87
C ARG A 564 4.89 34.93 14.13
N GLN A 565 4.28 34.91 15.31
CA GLN A 565 5.01 35.03 16.58
C GLN A 565 5.43 33.68 17.15
N TRP A 566 4.64 32.63 16.89
CA TRP A 566 4.83 31.30 17.46
C TRP A 566 4.80 30.22 16.38
N PRO A 567 5.55 29.12 16.54
CA PRO A 567 5.23 27.87 15.87
C PRO A 567 3.81 27.42 16.23
N VAL A 568 3.11 26.88 15.25
CA VAL A 568 1.72 26.44 15.39
C VAL A 568 1.59 25.00 14.93
N LEU A 569 1.27 24.12 15.86
CA LEU A 569 0.98 22.71 15.60
C LEU A 569 -0.51 22.54 15.28
N VAL A 570 -0.81 22.30 14.01
CA VAL A 570 -2.17 22.16 13.49
C VAL A 570 -2.54 20.68 13.42
N CYS A 571 -3.53 20.27 14.22
CA CYS A 571 -4.05 18.89 14.33
C CYS A 571 -5.37 18.72 13.55
N ARG A 572 -5.80 17.48 13.27
CA ARG A 572 -6.88 17.22 12.31
C ARG A 572 -8.22 16.75 12.84
#